data_AF-A0A2G1MEX9-F1
#
_entry.id   AF-A0A2G1MEX9-F1
#
_cell.length_a   1.000
_cell.length_b   1.000
_cell.length_c   1.000
_cell.angle_alpha   90.00
_cell.angle_beta   90.00
_cell.angle_gamma   90.00
#
_symmetry.space_group_name_H-M   'P 1'
#
loop_
_entity.id
_entity.type
_entity.pdbx_description
1 polymer ?
#
loop_
_entity_poly.entity_id
_entity_poly.type
_entity_poly.pdbx_seq_one_letter_code
_entity_poly.pdbx_strand_id
1 'polypeptide(L)'
;MQAHIAVRSTPTPESAHGTFGGEVRVGLTLHETADGSLSLKLEMQEGEGQGLGLSALVFDFADQDLLGQLSLTGPHLHRQSFGRRKVRGPGASGRGYDCGARFERQGRLGRLAPRETDLLLAHDRLALTLDDLAGRAFSLHLAPMAANHAACEGFTIEGRFPARPAAGRPVRSSEDGSVFGGVFDEILPLMSRLIPAKANAA
;
A
#
# COMPACT_ATOMS: atom_id res chain seq x y z
N MET A 1 -43.45 -16.94 0.88
CA MET A 1 -42.53 -16.10 0.07
C MET A 1 -41.33 -15.76 0.94
N GLN A 2 -40.18 -16.39 0.72
CA GLN A 2 -38.96 -16.13 1.48
C GLN A 2 -38.25 -14.90 0.90
N ALA A 3 -38.02 -13.89 1.72
CA ALA A 3 -37.18 -12.77 1.38
C ALA A 3 -35.71 -13.23 1.44
N HIS A 4 -35.05 -13.34 0.28
CA HIS A 4 -33.61 -13.48 0.22
C HIS A 4 -32.98 -12.12 0.57
N ILE A 5 -32.61 -11.94 1.84
CA ILE A 5 -31.70 -10.87 2.22
C ILE A 5 -30.31 -11.31 1.75
N ALA A 6 -29.92 -10.86 0.56
CA ALA A 6 -28.53 -10.92 0.15
C ALA A 6 -27.76 -9.91 1.00
N VAL A 7 -27.22 -10.36 2.13
CA VAL A 7 -26.24 -9.61 2.90
C VAL A 7 -24.98 -9.54 2.02
N ARG A 8 -24.91 -8.52 1.17
CA ARG A 8 -23.63 -8.10 0.60
C ARG A 8 -22.85 -7.54 1.77
N SER A 9 -21.86 -8.29 2.26
CA SER A 9 -20.86 -7.74 3.17
C SER A 9 -20.24 -6.55 2.46
N THR A 10 -20.61 -5.34 2.88
CA THR A 10 -19.82 -4.16 2.59
C THR A 10 -18.49 -4.36 3.29
N PRO A 11 -17.35 -4.44 2.57
CA PRO A 11 -16.05 -4.50 3.22
C PRO A 11 -15.95 -3.28 4.14
N THR A 12 -15.63 -3.52 5.41
CA THR A 12 -15.29 -2.44 6.34
C THR A 12 -14.16 -1.65 5.69
N PRO A 13 -14.22 -0.31 5.62
CA PRO A 13 -13.15 0.47 5.00
C PRO A 13 -11.85 0.22 5.77
N GLU A 14 -10.92 -0.48 5.14
CA GLU A 14 -9.61 -0.80 5.68
C GLU A 14 -8.54 0.06 5.02
N SER A 15 -7.53 0.43 5.79
CA SER A 15 -6.42 1.26 5.30
C SER A 15 -5.08 0.59 5.59
N ALA A 16 -4.18 0.68 4.63
CA ALA A 16 -2.79 0.26 4.78
C ALA A 16 -1.87 1.43 4.44
N HIS A 17 -0.82 1.64 5.23
CA HIS A 17 0.13 2.73 5.03
C HIS A 17 1.56 2.21 5.00
N GLY A 18 2.42 2.86 4.22
CA GLY A 18 3.84 2.54 4.13
C GLY A 18 4.64 3.79 3.74
N THR A 19 5.90 3.84 4.16
CA THR A 19 6.84 4.86 3.70
C THR A 19 7.93 4.17 2.88
N PHE A 20 8.27 4.75 1.73
CA PHE A 20 9.16 4.15 0.75
C PHE A 20 10.26 5.12 0.34
N GLY A 21 11.45 4.59 0.07
CA GLY A 21 12.62 5.35 -0.37
C GLY A 21 13.69 5.51 0.71
N GLY A 22 14.91 5.84 0.25
CA GLY A 22 16.09 6.03 1.11
C GLY A 22 16.39 7.51 1.32
N GLU A 23 16.90 8.18 0.28
CA GLU A 23 17.23 9.62 0.28
C GLU A 23 15.99 10.53 0.16
N VAL A 24 14.95 10.04 -0.52
CA VAL A 24 13.66 10.70 -0.64
C VAL A 24 12.58 9.72 -0.23
N ARG A 25 11.83 10.08 0.81
CA ARG A 25 10.76 9.29 1.41
C ARG A 25 9.42 9.75 0.89
N VAL A 26 8.64 8.78 0.46
CA VAL A 26 7.27 8.96 0.01
C VAL A 26 6.36 8.09 0.86
N GLY A 27 5.39 8.72 1.52
CA GLY A 27 4.27 8.06 2.15
C GLY A 27 3.28 7.59 1.10
N LEU A 28 2.79 6.37 1.27
CA LEU A 28 1.73 5.77 0.48
C LEU A 28 0.66 5.24 1.43
N THR A 29 -0.55 5.71 1.23
CA THR A 29 -1.75 5.25 1.95
C THR A 29 -2.70 4.63 0.94
N LEU A 30 -3.08 3.39 1.19
CA LEU A 30 -4.11 2.67 0.48
C LEU A 30 -5.37 2.62 1.35
N HIS A 31 -6.53 2.87 0.77
CA HIS A 31 -7.80 2.85 1.49
C HIS A 31 -8.89 2.15 0.64
N GLU A 32 -9.54 1.13 1.19
CA GLU A 32 -10.73 0.51 0.59
C GLU A 32 -11.95 1.39 0.82
N THR A 33 -12.59 1.82 -0.26
CA THR A 33 -13.84 2.57 -0.18
C THR A 33 -15.04 1.63 -0.10
N ALA A 34 -16.15 2.11 0.45
CA ALA A 34 -17.39 1.34 0.56
C ALA A 34 -17.94 0.89 -0.82
N ASP A 35 -17.59 1.61 -1.87
CA ASP A 35 -18.01 1.34 -3.26
C ASP A 35 -17.17 0.23 -3.94
N GLY A 36 -16.18 -0.33 -3.24
CA GLY A 36 -15.28 -1.36 -3.77
C GLY A 36 -14.19 -0.79 -4.68
N SER A 37 -13.88 0.51 -4.56
CA SER A 37 -12.70 1.12 -5.18
C SER A 37 -11.57 1.30 -4.16
N LEU A 38 -10.34 1.44 -4.64
CA LEU A 38 -9.16 1.69 -3.81
C LEU A 38 -8.71 3.14 -4.01
N SER A 39 -8.58 3.91 -2.93
CA SER A 39 -7.86 5.18 -2.94
C SER A 39 -6.38 4.92 -2.65
N LEU A 40 -5.50 5.52 -3.43
CA LEU A 40 -4.06 5.48 -3.33
C LEU A 40 -3.56 6.92 -3.18
N LYS A 41 -3.30 7.32 -1.94
CA LYS A 41 -2.68 8.62 -1.63
C LYS A 41 -1.16 8.46 -1.60
N LEU A 42 -0.47 9.26 -2.40
CA LEU A 42 0.98 9.40 -2.41
C LEU A 42 1.36 10.78 -1.90
N GLU A 43 2.33 10.86 -1.00
CA GLU A 43 2.75 12.11 -0.38
C GLU A 43 4.26 12.10 -0.10
N MET A 44 5.01 13.04 -0.67
CA MET A 44 6.41 13.21 -0.31
C MET A 44 6.54 13.78 1.10
N GLN A 45 7.45 13.23 1.93
CA GLN A 45 7.64 13.73 3.28
C GLN A 45 8.15 15.19 3.30
N GLU A 46 7.73 15.93 4.31
CA GLU A 46 8.10 17.33 4.49
C GLU A 46 9.63 17.48 4.59
N GLY A 47 10.18 18.48 3.90
CA GLY A 47 11.62 18.72 3.85
C GLY A 47 12.41 17.80 2.90
N GLU A 48 11.86 16.69 2.42
CA GLU A 48 12.56 15.74 1.55
C GLU A 48 12.27 15.95 0.06
N GLY A 49 13.25 15.61 -0.79
CA GLY A 49 13.10 15.69 -2.26
C GLY A 49 12.76 17.10 -2.75
N GLN A 50 13.38 18.13 -2.17
CA GLN A 50 13.18 19.51 -2.61
C GLN A 50 13.48 19.64 -4.11
N GLY A 51 12.54 20.23 -4.85
CA GLY A 51 12.66 20.35 -6.31
C GLY A 51 12.35 19.06 -7.07
N LEU A 52 11.86 18.00 -6.42
CA LEU A 52 11.31 16.81 -7.07
C LEU A 52 9.80 16.73 -6.86
N GLY A 53 9.10 16.15 -7.85
CA GLY A 53 7.68 15.87 -7.79
C GLY A 53 7.33 14.52 -8.42
N LEU A 54 6.18 13.98 -8.05
CA LEU A 54 5.65 12.72 -8.53
C LEU A 54 5.37 12.81 -10.04
N SER A 55 5.97 11.92 -10.83
CA SER A 55 5.84 11.95 -12.30
C SER A 55 5.17 10.71 -12.87
N ALA A 56 5.43 9.53 -12.33
CA ALA A 56 4.75 8.31 -12.76
C ALA A 56 4.75 7.26 -11.65
N LEU A 57 3.67 6.51 -11.53
CA LEU A 57 3.55 5.32 -10.70
C LEU A 57 3.25 4.13 -11.62
N VAL A 58 3.99 3.04 -11.48
CA VAL A 58 3.67 1.75 -12.12
C VAL A 58 3.63 0.66 -11.07
N PHE A 59 2.77 -0.34 -11.25
CA PHE A 59 2.63 -1.42 -10.28
C PHE A 59 2.10 -2.70 -10.88
N ASP A 60 2.35 -3.81 -10.20
CA ASP A 60 1.75 -5.11 -10.51
C ASP A 60 0.41 -5.27 -9.79
N PHE A 61 -0.45 -6.11 -10.35
CA PHE A 61 -1.72 -6.48 -9.76
C PHE A 61 -1.71 -7.98 -9.42
N ALA A 62 -2.37 -8.38 -8.33
CA ALA A 62 -2.39 -9.79 -7.92
C ALA A 62 -3.20 -10.64 -8.90
N ASP A 63 -4.38 -10.17 -9.26
CA ASP A 63 -5.28 -10.83 -10.19
C ASP A 63 -5.24 -10.16 -11.57
N GLN A 64 -4.76 -10.89 -12.57
CA GLN A 64 -4.62 -10.36 -13.92
C GLN A 64 -5.94 -10.28 -14.67
N ASP A 65 -6.96 -11.01 -14.23
CA ASP A 65 -8.29 -10.99 -14.83
C ASP A 65 -9.01 -9.66 -14.52
N LEU A 66 -8.66 -9.02 -13.41
CA LEU A 66 -9.14 -7.70 -13.01
C LEU A 66 -8.58 -6.55 -13.84
N LEU A 67 -7.53 -6.76 -14.64
CA LEU A 67 -6.89 -5.69 -15.42
C LEU A 67 -7.81 -5.13 -16.52
N GLY A 68 -8.77 -5.93 -16.98
CA GLY A 68 -9.78 -5.48 -17.94
C GLY A 68 -10.82 -4.62 -17.24
N GLN A 69 -11.08 -3.40 -17.75
CA GLN A 69 -12.04 -2.46 -17.17
C GLN A 69 -11.60 -1.82 -15.83
N LEU A 70 -10.30 -1.81 -15.55
CA LEU A 70 -9.75 -0.88 -14.55
C LEU A 70 -9.81 0.55 -15.06
N SER A 71 -10.07 1.45 -14.12
CA SER A 71 -9.93 2.89 -14.29
C SER A 71 -9.17 3.48 -13.11
N LEU A 72 -8.27 4.40 -13.42
CA LEU A 72 -7.59 5.28 -12.49
C LEU A 72 -8.10 6.69 -12.75
N THR A 73 -8.42 7.40 -11.68
CA THR A 73 -8.81 8.81 -11.71
C THR A 73 -8.07 9.58 -10.61
N GLY A 74 -7.84 10.87 -10.82
CA GLY A 74 -7.15 11.71 -9.85
C GLY A 74 -6.82 13.09 -10.42
N PRO A 75 -6.52 14.09 -9.56
CA PRO A 75 -6.40 15.49 -9.97
C PRO A 75 -5.20 15.76 -10.88
N HIS A 76 -4.14 14.96 -10.77
CA HIS A 76 -2.90 15.14 -11.53
C HIS A 76 -2.66 14.04 -12.56
N LEU A 77 -3.63 13.15 -12.76
CA LEU A 77 -3.49 12.04 -13.69
C LEU A 77 -3.59 12.53 -15.14
N HIS A 78 -2.50 12.41 -15.87
CA HIS A 78 -2.43 12.78 -17.28
C HIS A 78 -2.73 11.58 -18.21
N ARG A 79 -2.20 10.40 -17.86
CA ARG A 79 -2.39 9.18 -18.64
C ARG A 79 -2.40 7.97 -17.73
N GLN A 80 -3.26 7.02 -18.08
CA GLN A 80 -3.31 5.70 -17.46
C GLN A 80 -3.03 4.60 -18.49
N SER A 81 -2.59 3.44 -18.05
CA SER A 81 -2.35 2.26 -18.89
C SER A 81 -2.49 0.99 -18.08
N PHE A 82 -3.19 0.01 -18.65
CA PHE A 82 -3.40 -1.30 -18.04
C PHE A 82 -3.07 -2.39 -19.06
N GLY A 83 -2.42 -3.45 -18.60
CA GLY A 83 -2.13 -4.60 -19.42
C GLY A 83 -1.00 -5.43 -18.83
N ARG A 84 -1.25 -6.72 -18.70
CA ARG A 84 -0.34 -7.71 -18.12
C ARG A 84 1.10 -7.54 -18.62
N ARG A 85 2.00 -7.07 -17.74
CA ARG A 85 3.42 -6.79 -18.02
C ARG A 85 3.68 -5.91 -19.26
N LYS A 86 2.71 -5.11 -19.70
CA LYS A 86 2.84 -4.22 -20.88
C LYS A 86 3.23 -2.80 -20.49
N VAL A 87 3.01 -2.42 -19.24
CA VAL A 87 3.34 -1.08 -18.76
C VAL A 87 4.83 -1.02 -18.46
N ARG A 88 5.58 -0.24 -19.23
CA ARG A 88 7.01 -0.04 -18.97
C ARG A 88 7.19 0.86 -17.76
N GLY A 89 7.94 0.38 -16.79
CA GLY A 89 8.34 1.20 -15.65
C GLY A 89 9.32 2.31 -16.06
N PRO A 90 9.29 3.44 -15.36
CA PRO A 90 10.37 4.42 -15.43
C PRO A 90 11.64 3.83 -14.78
N GLY A 91 12.78 3.91 -15.47
CA GLY A 91 14.08 3.42 -14.95
C GLY A 91 14.72 2.30 -15.78
N ALA A 92 15.88 1.83 -15.31
CA ALA A 92 16.76 0.89 -16.02
C ALA A 92 16.35 -0.59 -15.91
N SER A 93 15.36 -0.94 -15.06
CA SER A 93 15.03 -2.33 -14.79
C SER A 93 14.39 -3.07 -15.98
N GLY A 94 13.91 -2.35 -17.01
CA GLY A 94 13.34 -2.93 -18.22
C GLY A 94 12.11 -3.82 -18.00
N ARG A 95 11.65 -3.92 -16.75
CA ARG A 95 10.58 -4.80 -16.29
C ARG A 95 9.23 -4.24 -16.71
N GLY A 96 8.35 -5.15 -17.16
CA GLY A 96 6.95 -4.84 -17.42
C GLY A 96 6.11 -4.94 -16.14
N TYR A 97 5.27 -3.93 -15.92
CA TYR A 97 4.25 -3.83 -14.90
C TYR A 97 2.86 -3.99 -15.52
N ASP A 98 1.85 -4.19 -14.68
CA ASP A 98 0.47 -4.41 -15.11
C ASP A 98 -0.31 -3.10 -15.24
N CYS A 99 -0.05 -2.15 -14.34
CA CYS A 99 -0.76 -0.88 -14.23
C CYS A 99 0.23 0.29 -14.27
N GLY A 100 -0.20 1.42 -14.82
CA GLY A 100 0.58 2.65 -14.89
C GLY A 100 -0.26 3.91 -14.84
N ALA A 101 0.14 4.83 -13.98
CA ALA A 101 -0.32 6.21 -13.89
C ALA A 101 0.85 7.14 -14.26
N ARG A 102 0.60 8.09 -15.17
CA ARG A 102 1.51 9.20 -15.45
C ARG A 102 0.87 10.48 -14.97
N PHE A 103 1.60 11.21 -14.15
CA PHE A 103 1.20 12.51 -13.66
C PHE A 103 1.67 13.60 -14.62
N GLU A 104 1.07 14.78 -14.53
CA GLU A 104 1.51 15.93 -15.32
C GLU A 104 3.00 16.22 -15.04
N ARG A 105 3.79 16.21 -16.12
CA ARG A 105 5.22 16.56 -16.07
C ARG A 105 5.38 18.00 -16.53
N GLN A 106 6.24 18.75 -15.85
CA GLN A 106 6.63 20.08 -16.28
C GLN A 106 7.23 19.99 -17.70
N GLY A 107 6.70 20.80 -18.63
CA GLY A 107 7.23 20.83 -20.00
C GLY A 107 6.33 21.42 -21.09
N ARG A 108 5.03 21.66 -20.86
CA ARG A 108 4.17 22.30 -21.89
C ARG A 108 3.25 23.44 -21.43
N LEU A 109 2.90 23.52 -20.15
CA LEU A 109 1.87 24.47 -19.68
C LEU A 109 2.20 25.15 -18.33
N GLY A 110 3.47 25.15 -17.89
CA GLY A 110 3.87 25.77 -16.62
C GLY A 110 3.39 25.04 -15.36
N ARG A 111 2.80 23.84 -15.50
CA ARG A 111 2.35 23.02 -14.36
C ARG A 111 3.53 22.25 -13.77
N LEU A 112 3.65 22.33 -12.44
CA LEU A 112 4.68 21.65 -11.66
C LEU A 112 4.23 20.21 -11.37
N ALA A 113 5.18 19.27 -11.34
CA ALA A 113 4.87 17.90 -10.91
C ALA A 113 4.39 17.93 -9.45
N PRO A 114 3.27 17.26 -9.10
CA PRO A 114 2.71 17.33 -7.76
C PRO A 114 3.63 16.66 -6.73
N ARG A 115 3.66 17.16 -5.49
CA ARG A 115 4.34 16.48 -4.37
C ARG A 115 3.41 15.55 -3.58
N GLU A 116 2.12 15.71 -3.78
CA GLU A 116 1.07 14.84 -3.25
C GLU A 116 0.03 14.55 -4.35
N THR A 117 -0.54 13.36 -4.36
CA THR A 117 -1.67 13.05 -5.24
C THR A 117 -2.51 11.94 -4.63
N ASP A 118 -3.81 12.01 -4.86
CA ASP A 118 -4.74 10.92 -4.57
C ASP A 118 -5.22 10.31 -5.89
N LEU A 119 -5.14 8.99 -5.98
CA LEU A 119 -5.59 8.22 -7.12
C LEU A 119 -6.70 7.28 -6.69
N LEU A 120 -7.84 7.32 -7.37
CA LEU A 120 -8.90 6.35 -7.19
C LEU A 120 -8.77 5.28 -8.28
N LEU A 121 -8.47 4.05 -7.86
CA LEU A 121 -8.49 2.85 -8.68
C LEU A 121 -9.83 2.14 -8.52
N ALA A 122 -10.58 2.03 -9.60
CA ALA A 122 -11.89 1.38 -9.63
C ALA A 122 -11.97 0.35 -10.76
N HIS A 123 -12.93 -0.55 -10.66
CA HIS A 123 -13.26 -1.50 -11.71
C HIS A 123 -14.77 -1.39 -12.01
N ASP A 124 -15.15 -1.43 -13.28
CA ASP A 124 -16.55 -1.23 -13.71
C ASP A 124 -17.55 -2.29 -13.20
N ARG A 125 -17.07 -3.44 -12.70
CA ARG A 125 -17.89 -4.63 -12.43
C ARG A 125 -17.58 -5.34 -11.13
N LEU A 126 -16.34 -5.23 -10.65
CA LEU A 126 -15.84 -5.99 -9.51
C LEU A 126 -15.37 -5.03 -8.42
N ALA A 127 -15.50 -5.46 -7.18
CA ALA A 127 -14.95 -4.72 -6.05
C ALA A 127 -13.46 -5.08 -5.92
N LEU A 128 -12.63 -4.07 -5.82
CA LEU A 128 -11.20 -4.18 -5.54
C LEU A 128 -10.97 -4.15 -4.03
N THR A 129 -9.95 -4.89 -3.60
CA THR A 129 -9.55 -5.04 -2.21
C THR A 129 -8.05 -4.78 -2.05
N LEU A 130 -7.59 -4.51 -0.83
CA LEU A 130 -6.17 -4.35 -0.51
C LEU A 130 -5.37 -5.59 -0.87
N ASP A 131 -5.99 -6.77 -0.83
CA ASP A 131 -5.34 -8.04 -1.18
C ASP A 131 -4.90 -8.08 -2.66
N ASP A 132 -5.57 -7.32 -3.53
CA ASP A 132 -5.21 -7.20 -4.95
C ASP A 132 -3.89 -6.45 -5.16
N LEU A 133 -3.51 -5.61 -4.20
CA LEU A 133 -2.26 -4.84 -4.20
C LEU A 133 -1.24 -5.37 -3.18
N ALA A 134 -1.67 -6.08 -2.15
CA ALA A 134 -0.82 -6.48 -1.02
C ALA A 134 0.43 -7.23 -1.49
N GLY A 135 1.61 -6.71 -1.10
CA GLY A 135 2.91 -7.27 -1.42
C GLY A 135 3.31 -7.23 -2.90
N ARG A 136 2.50 -6.61 -3.76
CA ARG A 136 2.81 -6.40 -5.19
C ARG A 136 3.86 -5.32 -5.36
N ALA A 137 4.73 -5.49 -6.35
CA ALA A 137 5.80 -4.54 -6.59
C ALA A 137 5.27 -3.29 -7.30
N PHE A 138 5.84 -2.14 -6.95
CA PHE A 138 5.60 -0.88 -7.63
C PHE A 138 6.92 -0.16 -7.90
N SER A 139 6.88 0.77 -8.83
CA SER A 139 7.95 1.72 -9.10
C SER A 139 7.35 3.12 -9.26
N LEU A 140 7.88 4.06 -8.49
CA LEU A 140 7.49 5.46 -8.47
C LEU A 140 8.65 6.30 -8.99
N HIS A 141 8.39 7.09 -10.02
CA HIS A 141 9.38 8.00 -10.58
C HIS A 141 9.10 9.44 -10.19
N LEU A 142 10.13 10.08 -9.67
CA LEU A 142 10.18 11.47 -9.29
C LEU A 142 10.94 12.25 -10.38
N ALA A 143 10.33 13.33 -10.85
CA ALA A 143 10.95 14.23 -11.82
C ALA A 143 11.30 15.57 -11.17
N PRO A 144 12.37 16.23 -11.62
CA PRO A 144 12.65 17.62 -11.23
C PRO A 144 11.48 18.57 -11.55
N MET A 145 11.20 19.49 -10.63
CA MET A 145 10.15 20.52 -10.70
C MET A 145 10.68 21.92 -11.08
N ALA A 146 12.00 22.11 -11.14
CA ALA A 146 12.58 23.41 -11.47
C ALA A 146 13.08 23.43 -12.92
N ALA A 147 12.72 24.50 -13.64
CA ALA A 147 13.20 24.77 -15.00
C ALA A 147 14.71 25.10 -15.08
N ASN A 148 15.34 25.46 -13.95
CA ASN A 148 16.71 25.97 -13.89
C ASN A 148 17.72 24.98 -13.28
N HIS A 149 17.28 23.82 -12.82
CA HIS A 149 18.22 22.76 -12.50
C HIS A 149 18.61 22.08 -13.81
N ALA A 150 19.92 21.90 -14.03
CA ALA A 150 20.44 21.05 -15.08
C ALA A 150 19.65 19.74 -15.09
N ALA A 151 19.45 19.11 -16.26
CA ALA A 151 18.65 17.91 -16.40
C ALA A 151 19.14 16.80 -15.46
N CYS A 152 18.65 16.79 -14.22
CA CYS A 152 18.93 15.77 -13.25
C CYS A 152 18.15 14.55 -13.70
N GLU A 153 18.84 13.41 -13.78
CA GLU A 153 18.19 12.14 -13.99
C GLU A 153 17.14 11.97 -12.89
N GLY A 154 15.90 11.69 -13.30
CA GLY A 154 14.80 11.51 -12.36
C GLY A 154 15.11 10.38 -11.38
N PHE A 155 14.55 10.46 -10.19
CA PHE A 155 14.77 9.46 -9.15
C PHE A 155 13.69 8.38 -9.21
N THR A 156 14.06 7.12 -9.10
CA THR A 156 13.09 6.00 -9.10
C THR A 156 13.11 5.30 -7.75
N ILE A 157 11.95 5.19 -7.12
CA ILE A 157 11.72 4.43 -5.89
C ILE A 157 11.02 3.15 -6.27
N GLU A 158 11.68 2.01 -6.02
CA GLU A 158 11.05 0.70 -6.15
C GLU A 158 10.65 0.19 -4.77
N GLY A 159 9.51 -0.48 -4.69
CA GLY A 159 8.98 -0.96 -3.42
C GLY A 159 7.92 -2.03 -3.60
N ARG A 160 7.29 -2.43 -2.49
CA ARG A 160 6.12 -3.31 -2.48
C ARG A 160 5.02 -2.66 -1.66
N PHE A 161 3.78 -2.78 -2.12
CA PHE A 161 2.65 -2.25 -1.35
C PHE A 161 2.58 -2.90 0.04
N PRO A 162 2.17 -2.13 1.06
CA PRO A 162 2.02 -2.64 2.41
C PRO A 162 1.01 -3.80 2.41
N ALA A 163 1.29 -4.81 3.21
CA ALA A 163 0.31 -5.87 3.45
C ALA A 163 -0.88 -5.27 4.21
N ARG A 164 -2.06 -5.85 3.98
CA ARG A 164 -3.23 -5.60 4.84
C ARG A 164 -2.80 -5.85 6.30
N PRO A 165 -3.04 -4.89 7.22
CA PRO A 165 -2.79 -5.15 8.63
C PRO A 165 -3.58 -6.39 9.00
N ALA A 166 -2.92 -7.40 9.56
CA ALA A 166 -3.59 -8.65 9.94
C ALA A 166 -4.82 -8.27 10.75
N ALA A 167 -6.02 -8.61 10.25
CA ALA A 167 -7.26 -8.45 11.01
C ALA A 167 -6.96 -9.02 12.39
N GLY A 168 -6.95 -8.14 13.40
CA GLY A 168 -6.55 -8.53 14.74
C GLY A 168 -7.29 -9.81 15.04
N ARG A 169 -6.55 -10.90 15.27
CA ARG A 169 -7.12 -12.20 15.63
C ARG A 169 -8.22 -11.84 16.63
N PRO A 170 -9.51 -12.17 16.38
CA PRO A 170 -10.53 -11.86 17.35
C PRO A 170 -10.01 -12.49 18.63
N VAL A 171 -9.68 -11.63 19.61
CA VAL A 171 -9.44 -12.08 20.97
C VAL A 171 -10.68 -12.91 21.22
N ARG A 172 -10.52 -14.23 21.27
CA ARG A 172 -11.59 -15.10 21.70
C ARG A 172 -12.00 -14.47 23.01
N SER A 173 -13.17 -13.87 23.04
CA SER A 173 -13.78 -13.48 24.30
C SER A 173 -13.73 -14.76 25.10
N SER A 174 -12.89 -14.80 26.14
CA SER A 174 -12.98 -15.86 27.12
C SER A 174 -14.46 -15.99 27.47
N GLU A 175 -14.97 -17.21 27.45
CA GLU A 175 -16.29 -17.51 28.00
C GLU A 175 -16.35 -17.30 29.54
N ASP A 176 -15.26 -16.82 30.16
CA ASP A 176 -15.13 -16.54 31.60
C ASP A 176 -15.20 -15.04 31.98
N GLY A 177 -15.36 -14.11 31.03
CA GLY A 177 -15.54 -12.69 31.33
C GLY A 177 -14.37 -11.99 32.04
N SER A 178 -13.14 -12.50 31.94
CA SER A 178 -11.97 -11.90 32.62
C SER A 178 -11.15 -10.98 31.70
N VAL A 179 -11.12 -9.68 32.00
CA VAL A 179 -10.46 -8.61 31.21
C VAL A 179 -8.94 -8.49 31.46
N PHE A 180 -8.31 -9.37 32.25
CA PHE A 180 -6.90 -9.22 32.67
C PHE A 180 -6.01 -10.45 32.50
N GLY A 181 -6.31 -11.36 31.57
CA GLY A 181 -5.62 -12.66 31.43
C GLY A 181 -4.43 -12.73 30.47
N GLY A 182 -3.71 -11.64 30.18
CA GLY A 182 -2.71 -11.63 29.09
C GLY A 182 -1.25 -11.33 29.45
N VAL A 183 -0.92 -10.98 30.71
CA VAL A 183 0.40 -10.41 31.04
C VAL A 183 1.24 -11.31 31.97
N PHE A 184 0.69 -12.39 32.54
CA PHE A 184 1.40 -13.18 33.55
C PHE A 184 1.89 -14.58 33.11
N ASP A 185 1.54 -15.05 31.90
CA ASP A 185 1.91 -16.41 31.46
C ASP A 185 3.33 -16.54 30.88
N GLU A 186 4.08 -15.44 30.71
CA GLU A 186 5.50 -15.51 30.31
C GLU A 186 6.50 -15.52 31.49
N ILE A 187 6.06 -15.31 32.73
CA ILE A 187 6.98 -15.19 33.89
C ILE A 187 7.09 -16.51 34.70
N LEU A 188 6.24 -17.50 34.45
CA LEU A 188 6.14 -18.71 35.29
C LEU A 188 6.83 -20.03 34.84
N PRO A 189 7.68 -20.12 33.77
CA PRO A 189 8.54 -21.29 33.61
C PRO A 189 9.96 -21.14 34.18
N LEU A 190 10.31 -20.00 34.79
CA LEU A 190 11.69 -19.71 35.24
C LEU A 190 11.97 -19.97 36.73
N MET A 191 10.97 -20.28 37.56
CA MET A 191 11.14 -20.44 39.02
C MET A 191 10.98 -21.89 39.54
N SER A 192 10.85 -22.89 38.66
CA SER A 192 10.81 -24.31 39.07
C SER A 192 12.17 -25.02 39.04
N ARG A 193 13.27 -24.28 38.78
CA ARG A 193 14.65 -24.83 38.75
C ARG A 193 15.50 -24.52 39.99
N LEU A 194 14.91 -24.00 41.07
CA LEU A 194 15.63 -23.65 42.29
C LEU A 194 15.02 -24.33 43.53
N ILE A 195 15.01 -25.66 43.56
CA ILE A 195 14.95 -26.40 44.83
C ILE A 195 16.01 -27.51 44.78
N PRO A 196 17.10 -27.41 45.58
CA PRO A 196 18.07 -28.49 45.68
C PRO A 196 17.48 -29.64 46.50
N ALA A 197 17.40 -30.83 45.88
CA ALA A 197 17.15 -32.08 46.60
C ALA A 197 18.38 -32.37 47.47
N LYS A 198 18.22 -32.33 48.79
CA LYS A 198 19.22 -32.85 49.72
C LYS A 198 18.58 -33.93 50.58
N ALA A 199 19.05 -35.16 50.33
CA ALA A 199 19.38 -36.25 51.27
C ALA A 199 18.27 -36.74 52.21
N ASN A 200 17.93 -38.02 52.30
CA ASN A 200 18.73 -39.22 52.64
C ASN A 200 17.71 -40.40 52.65
N ALA A 201 18.04 -41.68 52.74
CA ALA A 201 19.19 -42.57 52.58
C ALA A 201 18.68 -43.95 53.04
N ALA A 202 19.24 -45.03 52.48
CA ALA A 202 19.28 -46.40 53.01
C ALA A 202 17.96 -47.12 53.33
#